data_AF-S0ESQ7-F1
#
_entry.id   AF-S0ESQ7-F1
#
_cell.length_a   1.000
_cell.length_b   1.000
_cell.length_c   1.000
_cell.angle_alpha   90.00
_cell.angle_beta   90.00
_cell.angle_gamma   90.00
#
_symmetry.space_group_name_H-M   'P 1'
#
loop_
_entity.id
_entity.type
_entity.pdbx_description
1 polymer ?
#
loop_
_entity_poly.entity_id
_entity_poly.type
_entity_poly.pdbx_seq_one_letter_code
_entity_poly.pdbx_strand_id
1 'polypeptide(L)'
;MNFYMRTVGLFGVLFGLGMAIIQDGTNKMPPIPSYASLKDPASLAAIACGEPPLQIILLRQGYKVDTVRDEIEAQRFVKAGRGPVIFKPIAAYGLYKVCSAGWYPVKPASATSNNLPPPPEKHLLWRIDAPYNKQDFPPVMAGSSLQFDPGRQRFGLWVSTAGFPNETICTEDILQVYDPRFKPNDRHKAHVIPARDASGKLIPNTYLIGWEYSTNNDDQDVVTLVSNVKPVH
;
A
#
# COMPACT_ATOMS: atom_id res chain seq x y z
N MET A 1 5.53 52.75 35.60
CA MET A 1 6.34 52.76 34.37
C MET A 1 5.39 52.72 33.18
N ASN A 2 5.48 53.77 32.37
CA ASN A 2 4.86 54.13 31.09
C ASN A 2 4.02 53.13 30.23
N PHE A 3 2.90 53.69 29.73
CA PHE A 3 2.42 53.81 28.34
C PHE A 3 1.68 52.67 27.57
N TYR A 4 0.53 53.12 27.02
CA TYR A 4 -0.09 52.88 25.68
C TYR A 4 -0.56 51.45 25.30
N MET A 5 -1.87 51.23 25.08
CA MET A 5 -2.68 51.57 23.89
C MET A 5 -2.38 50.66 22.67
N ARG A 6 -3.35 49.80 22.28
CA ARG A 6 -3.80 49.65 20.88
C ARG A 6 -5.10 48.87 20.76
N THR A 7 -6.00 49.50 20.00
CA THR A 7 -7.33 49.11 19.54
C THR A 7 -7.25 48.27 18.26
N VAL A 8 -8.43 47.85 17.77
CA VAL A 8 -8.80 47.37 16.41
C VAL A 8 -8.75 45.84 16.25
N GLY A 9 -9.77 45.14 15.75
CA GLY A 9 -11.03 45.54 15.14
C GLY A 9 -11.92 44.31 14.83
N LEU A 10 -13.19 44.62 14.62
CA LEU A 10 -14.34 43.76 14.31
C LEU A 10 -14.29 43.19 12.87
N PHE A 11 -14.86 42.00 12.64
CA PHE A 11 -15.65 41.50 11.47
C PHE A 11 -15.59 39.96 11.49
N GLY A 12 -16.68 39.24 11.80
CA GLY A 12 -17.66 38.73 10.83
C GLY A 12 -17.02 37.62 9.98
N VAL A 13 -17.39 36.34 10.06
CA VAL A 13 -18.67 35.80 9.55
C VAL A 13 -19.08 34.53 10.33
N LEU A 14 -20.35 34.50 10.72
CA LEU A 14 -21.12 33.33 11.15
C LEU A 14 -21.64 32.57 9.92
N PHE A 15 -21.42 31.26 9.84
CA PHE A 15 -22.32 30.23 9.25
C PHE A 15 -21.80 28.89 9.82
N GLY A 16 -22.46 28.25 10.80
CA GLY A 16 -23.54 27.28 10.59
C GLY A 16 -22.98 26.01 9.95
N LEU A 17 -22.94 24.80 10.54
CA LEU A 17 -23.66 24.16 11.63
C LEU A 17 -22.67 23.49 12.59
N GLY A 18 -22.85 23.71 13.90
CA GLY A 18 -22.30 22.81 14.90
C GLY A 18 -23.12 21.53 14.92
N MET A 19 -22.53 20.40 14.51
CA MET A 19 -22.99 19.12 15.04
C MET A 19 -22.50 19.04 16.49
N ALA A 20 -23.41 19.30 17.41
CA ALA A 20 -23.24 18.92 18.79
C ALA A 20 -23.14 17.38 18.85
N ILE A 21 -21.95 16.86 19.12
CA ILE A 21 -21.82 15.48 19.57
C ILE A 21 -22.31 15.48 21.01
N ILE A 22 -23.55 15.05 21.20
CA ILE A 22 -24.04 14.63 22.51
C ILE A 22 -23.20 13.42 22.88
N GLN A 23 -22.31 13.60 23.86
CA GLN A 23 -21.51 12.53 24.44
C GLN A 23 -22.43 11.72 25.37
N ASP A 24 -23.14 10.75 24.79
CA ASP A 24 -23.83 9.72 25.57
C ASP A 24 -22.76 8.80 26.18
N GLY A 25 -22.83 8.65 27.50
CA GLY A 25 -21.84 7.98 28.36
C GLY A 25 -21.83 6.46 28.25
N THR A 26 -22.03 5.91 27.05
CA THR A 26 -21.84 4.50 26.78
C THR A 26 -20.66 4.34 25.82
N ASN A 27 -19.49 3.96 26.35
CA ASN A 27 -18.34 3.53 25.54
C ASN A 27 -18.64 2.19 24.85
N LYS A 28 -19.71 2.11 24.07
CA LYS A 28 -19.89 1.04 23.10
C LYS A 28 -19.25 1.55 21.81
N MET A 29 -18.10 0.97 21.47
CA MET A 29 -17.58 1.10 20.12
C MET A 29 -18.72 0.81 19.13
N PRO A 30 -18.83 1.58 18.02
CA PRO A 30 -19.80 1.26 17.00
C PRO A 30 -19.61 -0.21 16.57
N PRO A 31 -20.70 -0.96 16.34
CA PRO A 31 -20.60 -2.37 15.97
C PRO A 31 -19.69 -2.51 14.75
N ILE A 32 -18.65 -3.35 14.88
CA ILE A 32 -17.80 -3.77 13.77
C ILE A 32 -18.75 -4.27 12.67
N PRO A 33 -18.70 -3.74 11.44
CA PRO A 33 -19.55 -4.21 10.37
C PRO A 33 -19.40 -5.73 10.23
N SER A 34 -20.50 -6.46 10.30
CA SER A 34 -20.53 -7.89 10.03
C SER A 34 -20.22 -8.10 8.54
N TYR A 35 -18.98 -8.46 8.25
CA TYR A 35 -18.60 -8.91 6.91
C TYR A 35 -19.06 -10.35 6.75
N ALA A 36 -19.63 -10.69 5.59
CA ALA A 36 -19.86 -12.10 5.23
C ALA A 36 -18.56 -12.87 5.42
N SER A 37 -18.60 -14.13 5.88
CA SER A 37 -17.39 -14.90 6.18
C SER A 37 -16.51 -15.02 4.92
N LEU A 38 -15.50 -14.16 4.83
CA LEU A 38 -14.48 -14.23 3.79
C LEU A 38 -13.69 -15.52 4.06
N LYS A 39 -13.81 -16.51 3.17
CA LYS A 39 -13.05 -17.77 3.23
C LYS A 39 -11.63 -17.55 2.70
N ASP A 40 -10.99 -16.52 3.20
CA ASP A 40 -9.69 -16.05 2.77
C ASP A 40 -8.76 -16.12 4.00
N PRO A 41 -7.68 -16.93 3.95
CA PRO A 41 -6.71 -17.01 5.03
C PRO A 41 -6.19 -15.63 5.46
N ALA A 42 -5.99 -14.72 4.51
CA ALA A 42 -5.53 -13.37 4.81
C ALA A 42 -6.57 -12.55 5.57
N SER A 43 -7.84 -12.66 5.17
CA SER A 43 -8.95 -12.07 5.92
C SER A 43 -9.05 -12.61 7.36
N LEU A 44 -8.78 -13.90 7.60
CA LEU A 44 -8.79 -14.46 8.96
C LEU A 44 -7.62 -13.92 9.80
N ALA A 45 -6.43 -13.80 9.21
CA ALA A 45 -5.26 -13.22 9.86
C ALA A 45 -5.49 -11.74 10.22
N ALA A 46 -6.04 -10.96 9.29
CA ALA A 46 -6.43 -9.56 9.53
C ALA A 46 -7.39 -9.43 10.72
N ILE A 47 -8.43 -10.25 10.76
CA ILE A 47 -9.42 -10.27 11.85
C ILE A 47 -8.74 -10.61 13.18
N ALA A 48 -7.82 -11.57 13.20
CA ALA A 48 -7.08 -11.95 14.40
C ALA A 48 -6.21 -10.79 14.94
N CYS A 49 -5.69 -9.92 14.06
CA CYS A 49 -4.95 -8.71 14.39
C CYS A 49 -5.86 -7.49 14.69
N GLY A 50 -7.19 -7.65 14.62
CA GLY A 50 -8.14 -6.55 14.79
C GLY A 50 -8.07 -5.51 13.66
N GLU A 51 -7.65 -5.94 12.47
CA GLU A 51 -7.50 -5.12 11.27
C GLU A 51 -8.63 -5.43 10.27
N PRO A 52 -9.03 -4.44 9.44
CA PRO A 52 -9.96 -4.73 8.36
C PRO A 52 -9.25 -5.60 7.31
N PRO A 53 -9.89 -6.66 6.81
CA PRO A 53 -9.35 -7.44 5.70
C PRO A 53 -9.02 -6.59 4.47
N LEU A 54 -8.00 -6.98 3.69
CA LEU A 54 -7.60 -6.30 2.44
C LEU A 54 -8.81 -5.97 1.53
N GLN A 55 -9.74 -6.91 1.33
CA GLN A 55 -10.91 -6.68 0.49
C GLN A 55 -11.78 -5.51 0.98
N ILE A 56 -11.90 -5.35 2.30
CA ILE A 56 -12.68 -4.27 2.91
C ILE A 56 -11.95 -2.94 2.77
N ILE A 57 -10.63 -2.93 2.93
CA ILE A 57 -9.81 -1.75 2.68
C ILE A 57 -10.00 -1.30 1.23
N LEU A 58 -9.84 -2.20 0.26
CA LEU A 58 -10.00 -1.89 -1.16
C LEU A 58 -11.41 -1.38 -1.49
N LEU A 59 -12.45 -1.96 -0.88
CA LEU A 59 -13.82 -1.47 -1.03
C LEU A 59 -14.00 -0.03 -0.53
N ARG A 60 -13.44 0.32 0.64
CA ARG A 60 -13.47 1.69 1.19
C ARG A 60 -12.70 2.68 0.32
N GLN A 61 -11.64 2.20 -0.32
CA GLN A 61 -10.84 2.95 -1.30
C GLN A 61 -11.55 3.11 -2.66
N GLY A 62 -12.75 2.53 -2.83
CA GLY A 62 -13.57 2.65 -4.03
C GLY A 62 -13.29 1.57 -5.09
N TYR A 63 -12.63 0.47 -4.73
CA TYR A 63 -12.34 -0.64 -5.63
C TYR A 63 -13.19 -1.86 -5.32
N LYS A 64 -13.87 -2.39 -6.34
CA LYS A 64 -14.74 -3.56 -6.21
C LYS A 64 -14.04 -4.79 -6.81
N VAL A 65 -13.27 -5.49 -5.99
CA VAL A 65 -12.49 -6.68 -6.36
C VAL A 65 -12.78 -7.86 -5.42
N ASP A 66 -12.45 -9.06 -5.87
CA ASP A 66 -12.37 -10.29 -5.07
C ASP A 66 -10.87 -10.61 -4.85
N THR A 67 -10.34 -10.33 -3.66
CA THR A 67 -8.89 -10.42 -3.39
C THR A 67 -8.34 -11.84 -3.53
N VAL A 68 -9.18 -12.86 -3.40
CA VAL A 68 -8.77 -14.28 -3.55
C VAL A 68 -8.82 -14.71 -5.01
N ARG A 69 -9.84 -14.27 -5.76
CA ARG A 69 -10.10 -14.76 -7.13
C ARG A 69 -9.52 -13.90 -8.23
N ASP A 70 -9.39 -12.59 -8.00
CA ASP A 70 -8.91 -11.66 -9.01
C ASP A 70 -7.38 -11.54 -9.04
N GLU A 71 -6.66 -12.10 -8.06
CA GLU A 71 -5.20 -12.10 -8.05
C GLU A 71 -4.62 -12.73 -9.33
N ILE A 72 -3.52 -12.15 -9.83
CA ILE A 72 -2.80 -12.62 -11.00
C ILE A 72 -1.31 -12.81 -10.72
N GLU A 73 -0.67 -13.70 -11.47
CA GLU A 73 0.78 -13.84 -11.48
C GLU A 73 1.42 -12.63 -12.19
N ALA A 74 1.93 -11.67 -11.40
CA ALA A 74 2.52 -10.44 -11.92
C ALA A 74 3.75 -10.01 -11.11
N GLN A 75 4.85 -10.74 -11.29
CA GLN A 75 6.11 -10.44 -10.59
C GLN A 75 6.90 -9.28 -11.22
N ARG A 76 6.67 -9.00 -12.51
CA ARG A 76 7.39 -7.98 -13.29
C ARG A 76 6.45 -7.21 -14.18
N PHE A 77 6.86 -5.99 -14.54
CA PHE A 77 6.07 -5.08 -15.34
C PHE A 77 6.90 -4.42 -16.45
N VAL A 78 6.17 -3.93 -17.47
CA VAL A 78 6.64 -2.91 -18.41
C VAL A 78 5.66 -1.76 -18.44
N LYS A 79 6.11 -0.59 -18.90
CA LYS A 79 5.25 0.57 -19.09
C LYS A 79 4.22 0.32 -20.18
N ALA A 80 2.94 0.60 -19.90
CA ALA A 80 1.83 0.27 -20.79
C ALA A 80 1.66 1.23 -21.96
N GLY A 81 1.99 2.51 -21.77
CA GLY A 81 1.76 3.56 -22.76
C GLY A 81 2.63 4.82 -22.56
N ARG A 82 2.11 5.95 -23.03
CA ARG A 82 2.73 7.28 -22.86
C ARG A 82 2.58 7.75 -21.41
N GLY A 83 3.42 8.70 -21.01
CA GLY A 83 3.47 9.20 -19.63
C GLY A 83 4.24 8.27 -18.69
N PRO A 84 4.39 8.68 -17.42
CA PRO A 84 5.09 7.92 -16.40
C PRO A 84 4.23 6.77 -15.86
N VAL A 85 4.88 5.84 -15.18
CA VAL A 85 4.22 4.89 -14.27
C VAL A 85 3.86 5.64 -13.00
N ILE A 86 2.65 5.42 -12.48
CA ILE A 86 2.25 5.90 -11.15
C ILE A 86 2.38 4.73 -10.19
N PHE A 87 3.03 4.94 -9.05
CA PHE A 87 3.07 4.01 -7.94
C PHE A 87 2.83 4.79 -6.66
N LYS A 88 1.70 4.54 -6.00
CA LYS A 88 1.27 5.31 -4.82
C LYS A 88 0.71 4.42 -3.71
N PRO A 89 0.90 4.78 -2.44
CA PRO A 89 0.21 4.13 -1.34
C PRO A 89 -1.25 4.59 -1.30
N ILE A 90 -2.15 3.67 -0.95
CA ILE A 90 -3.58 3.92 -0.75
C ILE A 90 -4.06 3.51 0.63
N ALA A 91 -3.34 2.60 1.30
CA ALA A 91 -3.59 2.24 2.69
C ALA A 91 -2.30 1.72 3.36
N ALA A 92 -2.28 1.75 4.68
CA ALA A 92 -1.22 1.17 5.50
C ALA A 92 -1.80 0.68 6.83
N TYR A 93 -1.66 -0.62 7.10
CA TYR A 93 -2.07 -1.30 8.32
C TYR A 93 -0.82 -1.99 8.92
N GLY A 94 -0.80 -2.42 10.18
CA GLY A 94 0.39 -3.06 10.77
C GLY A 94 1.68 -2.22 10.92
N LEU A 95 1.73 -0.98 10.40
CA LEU A 95 2.94 -0.15 10.37
C LEU A 95 3.06 0.79 11.56
N TYR A 96 4.23 0.80 12.21
CA TYR A 96 4.57 1.70 13.32
C TYR A 96 5.85 2.51 13.08
N LYS A 97 6.41 2.41 11.87
CA LYS A 97 7.61 3.12 11.40
C LYS A 97 7.41 3.59 9.95
N VAL A 98 8.32 4.46 9.52
CA VAL A 98 8.37 4.93 8.13
C VAL A 98 8.47 3.75 7.17
N CYS A 99 7.56 3.73 6.20
CA CYS A 99 7.62 2.85 5.06
C CYS A 99 8.19 3.61 3.86
N SER A 100 9.07 2.95 3.11
CA SER A 100 9.66 3.44 1.87
C SER A 100 9.30 2.48 0.75
N ALA A 101 9.17 3.02 -0.47
CA ALA A 101 8.88 2.19 -1.62
C ALA A 101 9.42 2.80 -2.92
N GLY A 102 9.51 1.96 -3.93
CA GLY A 102 9.90 2.39 -5.26
C GLY A 102 9.95 1.25 -6.25
N TRP A 103 10.90 1.33 -7.18
CA TRP A 103 11.04 0.37 -8.27
C TRP A 103 12.49 -0.08 -8.43
N TYR A 104 12.71 -1.14 -9.21
CA TYR A 104 14.03 -1.58 -9.61
C TYR A 104 14.00 -2.13 -11.05
N PRO A 105 15.04 -1.91 -11.86
CA PRO A 105 15.14 -2.53 -13.17
C PRO A 105 15.39 -4.04 -13.02
N VAL A 106 14.67 -4.85 -13.78
CA VAL A 106 14.93 -6.29 -13.86
C VAL A 106 16.16 -6.49 -14.74
N LYS A 107 17.23 -7.02 -14.14
CA LYS A 107 18.45 -7.39 -14.88
C LYS A 107 18.19 -8.70 -15.62
N PRO A 108 18.62 -8.85 -16.88
CA PRO A 108 18.54 -10.13 -17.58
C PRO A 108 19.24 -11.20 -16.74
N ALA A 109 18.61 -12.36 -16.57
CA ALA A 109 19.29 -13.51 -15.99
C ALA A 109 20.51 -13.83 -16.85
N SER A 110 21.70 -13.94 -16.25
CA SER A 110 22.84 -14.50 -16.96
C SER A 110 22.48 -15.94 -17.31
N ALA A 111 22.50 -16.30 -18.60
CA ALA A 111 22.10 -17.62 -19.12
C ALA A 111 22.96 -18.80 -18.58
N THR A 112 23.88 -18.54 -17.65
CA THR A 112 24.92 -19.44 -17.18
C THR A 112 24.92 -19.67 -15.66
N SER A 113 24.04 -19.05 -14.87
CA SER A 113 24.09 -19.20 -13.42
C SER A 113 22.82 -19.82 -12.84
N ASN A 114 22.94 -21.02 -12.27
CA ASN A 114 22.03 -21.58 -11.26
C ASN A 114 22.07 -20.81 -9.92
N ASN A 115 22.65 -19.60 -9.93
CA ASN A 115 22.82 -18.79 -8.74
C ASN A 115 21.60 -17.88 -8.57
N LEU A 116 21.34 -17.57 -7.30
CA LEU A 116 20.33 -16.62 -6.91
C LEU A 116 20.55 -15.26 -7.60
N PRO A 117 19.50 -14.59 -8.12
CA PRO A 117 19.63 -13.24 -8.65
C PRO A 117 20.15 -12.31 -7.55
N PRO A 118 21.11 -11.40 -7.84
CA PRO A 118 21.64 -10.49 -6.84
C PRO A 118 20.53 -9.57 -6.29
N PRO A 119 20.71 -8.96 -5.10
CA PRO A 119 19.76 -7.98 -4.58
C PRO A 119 19.51 -6.87 -5.60
N PRO A 120 18.26 -6.41 -5.77
CA PRO A 120 17.92 -5.42 -6.78
C PRO A 120 18.53 -4.06 -6.47
N GLU A 121 18.87 -3.32 -7.52
CA GLU A 121 19.26 -1.91 -7.43
C GLU A 121 18.00 -1.06 -7.27
N LYS A 122 17.72 -0.64 -6.04
CA LYS A 122 16.47 0.03 -5.67
C LYS A 122 16.51 1.52 -5.98
N HIS A 123 15.53 1.99 -6.74
CA HIS A 123 15.21 3.40 -6.90
C HIS A 123 14.06 3.76 -5.96
N LEU A 124 14.34 4.62 -4.98
CA LEU A 124 13.33 5.14 -4.06
C LEU A 124 12.40 6.14 -4.77
N LEU A 125 11.10 6.03 -4.50
CA LEU A 125 10.09 6.99 -4.97
C LEU A 125 9.45 7.75 -3.83
N TRP A 126 8.88 7.05 -2.86
CA TRP A 126 8.11 7.69 -1.81
C TRP A 126 8.36 7.07 -0.45
N ARG A 127 8.04 7.88 0.56
CA ARG A 127 7.92 7.44 1.94
C ARG A 127 6.59 7.87 2.51
N ILE A 128 6.05 7.04 3.39
CA ILE A 128 4.90 7.37 4.24
C ILE A 128 5.30 7.22 5.69
N ASP A 129 4.77 8.11 6.53
CA ASP A 129 4.81 7.95 7.97
C ASP A 129 3.43 7.46 8.43
N ALA A 130 3.38 6.26 8.99
CA ALA A 130 2.14 5.64 9.46
C ALA A 130 2.15 5.48 11.00
N PRO A 131 2.26 6.57 11.80
CA PRO A 131 2.47 6.48 13.24
C PRO A 131 1.27 5.91 14.02
N TYR A 132 0.10 5.81 13.38
CA TYR A 132 -1.16 5.39 14.00
C TYR A 132 -1.60 3.97 13.64
N ASN A 133 -0.74 3.16 12.99
CA ASN A 133 -0.97 1.74 12.68
C ASN A 133 -2.12 1.42 11.71
N LYS A 134 -3.07 2.33 11.44
CA LYS A 134 -4.22 2.08 10.56
C LYS A 134 -4.61 3.35 9.82
N GLN A 135 -4.16 3.49 8.58
CA GLN A 135 -4.41 4.69 7.78
C GLN A 135 -4.90 4.34 6.39
N ASP A 136 -6.09 4.83 6.08
CA ASP A 136 -6.54 5.01 4.70
C ASP A 136 -5.90 6.29 4.16
N PHE A 137 -5.36 6.25 2.93
CA PHE A 137 -4.64 7.37 2.30
C PHE A 137 -3.49 7.95 3.14
N PRO A 138 -2.47 7.13 3.49
CA PRO A 138 -1.38 7.59 4.34
C PRO A 138 -0.65 8.81 3.71
N PRO A 139 -0.29 9.81 4.53
CA PRO A 139 0.35 11.02 4.03
C PRO A 139 1.75 10.70 3.50
N VAL A 140 1.99 11.10 2.26
CA VAL A 140 3.29 10.94 1.61
C VAL A 140 4.23 12.03 2.10
N MET A 141 5.42 11.65 2.54
CA MET A 141 6.43 12.56 3.08
C MET A 141 6.95 13.51 2.00
N ALA A 142 7.33 14.73 2.41
CA ALA A 142 7.91 15.74 1.52
C ALA A 142 9.15 15.21 0.77
N GLY A 143 9.29 15.64 -0.49
CA GLY A 143 10.38 15.20 -1.38
C GLY A 143 10.14 13.84 -2.06
N SER A 144 9.04 13.16 -1.75
CA SER A 144 8.62 11.95 -2.46
C SER A 144 8.07 12.25 -3.86
N SER A 145 8.18 11.28 -4.77
CA SER A 145 7.48 11.23 -6.04
C SER A 145 6.58 10.00 -6.09
N LEU A 146 5.39 10.13 -6.67
CA LEU A 146 4.50 9.00 -6.95
C LEU A 146 4.65 8.48 -8.38
N GLN A 147 5.62 9.01 -9.12
CA GLN A 147 5.77 8.79 -10.55
C GLN A 147 7.21 8.49 -10.92
N PHE A 148 7.41 7.63 -11.91
CA PHE A 148 8.71 7.32 -12.48
C PHE A 148 8.59 6.89 -13.95
N ASP A 149 9.70 6.94 -14.68
CA ASP A 149 9.77 6.45 -16.06
C ASP A 149 10.87 5.37 -16.18
N PRO A 150 10.50 4.08 -16.30
CA PRO A 150 11.43 2.98 -16.55
C PRO A 150 11.86 2.89 -18.04
N GLY A 151 11.39 3.82 -18.89
CA GLY A 151 11.58 3.75 -20.33
C GLY A 151 10.94 2.50 -20.92
N ARG A 152 11.75 1.65 -21.54
CA ARG A 152 11.35 0.36 -22.13
C ARG A 152 11.77 -0.85 -21.29
N GLN A 153 12.38 -0.61 -20.13
CA GLN A 153 12.91 -1.68 -19.30
C GLN A 153 11.78 -2.46 -18.62
N ARG A 154 12.04 -3.74 -18.37
CA ARG A 154 11.26 -4.51 -17.40
C ARG A 154 11.65 -4.04 -16.00
N PHE A 155 10.70 -3.96 -15.09
CA PHE A 155 10.95 -3.54 -13.72
C PHE A 155 10.09 -4.33 -12.74
N GLY A 156 10.53 -4.39 -11.49
CA GLY A 156 9.72 -4.78 -10.35
C GLY A 156 9.48 -3.60 -9.41
N LEU A 157 8.59 -3.79 -8.46
CA LEU A 157 8.29 -2.82 -7.41
C LEU A 157 8.77 -3.35 -6.07
N TRP A 158 9.04 -2.45 -5.13
CA TRP A 158 9.45 -2.84 -3.79
C TRP A 158 8.86 -1.91 -2.73
N VAL A 159 8.69 -2.48 -1.54
CA VAL A 159 8.35 -1.77 -0.30
C VAL A 159 9.31 -2.22 0.82
N SER A 160 9.54 -1.37 1.81
CA SER A 160 10.35 -1.67 3.00
C SER A 160 9.87 -0.82 4.17
N THR A 161 9.99 -1.35 5.38
CA THR A 161 9.70 -0.61 6.61
C THR A 161 10.94 -0.49 7.49
N ALA A 162 11.08 0.64 8.18
CA ALA A 162 12.11 0.79 9.21
C ALA A 162 11.78 -0.02 10.50
N GLY A 163 10.63 -0.70 10.55
CA GLY A 163 10.25 -1.62 11.63
C GLY A 163 11.05 -2.92 11.63
N PHE A 164 11.56 -3.34 10.48
CA PHE A 164 12.34 -4.56 10.30
C PHE A 164 13.65 -4.22 9.56
N PRO A 165 14.80 -4.26 10.25
CA PRO A 165 16.08 -3.90 9.65
C PRO A 165 16.40 -4.74 8.41
N ASN A 166 16.76 -4.07 7.32
CA ASN A 166 17.12 -4.67 6.03
C ASN A 166 15.98 -5.41 5.29
N GLU A 167 14.75 -5.33 5.77
CA GLU A 167 13.62 -5.92 5.07
C GLU A 167 13.36 -5.17 3.75
N THR A 168 13.10 -5.93 2.69
CA THR A 168 12.55 -5.41 1.44
C THR A 168 11.67 -6.49 0.84
N ILE A 169 10.41 -6.14 0.64
CA ILE A 169 9.47 -6.96 -0.10
C ILE A 169 9.48 -6.49 -1.54
N CYS A 170 9.66 -7.42 -2.47
CA CYS A 170 9.69 -7.16 -3.91
C CYS A 170 8.50 -7.85 -4.59
N THR A 171 8.15 -7.43 -5.80
CA THR A 171 7.12 -8.16 -6.58
C THR A 171 7.61 -9.52 -7.06
N GLU A 172 8.92 -9.75 -7.18
CA GLU A 172 9.48 -11.04 -7.58
C GLU A 172 9.77 -11.94 -6.37
N ASP A 173 9.00 -13.02 -6.20
CA ASP A 173 9.08 -14.01 -5.10
C ASP A 173 10.50 -14.56 -4.88
N ILE A 174 11.30 -14.64 -5.95
CA ILE A 174 12.68 -15.15 -5.86
C ILE A 174 13.59 -14.23 -5.02
N LEU A 175 13.25 -12.95 -4.89
CA LEU A 175 14.04 -11.97 -4.13
C LEU A 175 13.77 -12.02 -2.62
N GLN A 176 12.65 -12.61 -2.18
CA GLN A 176 12.31 -12.80 -0.76
C GLN A 176 13.23 -13.82 -0.07
N VAL A 177 14.00 -14.59 -0.83
CA VAL A 177 15.06 -15.47 -0.31
C VAL A 177 16.09 -14.76 0.58
N TYR A 178 16.27 -13.45 0.40
CA TYR A 178 17.22 -12.66 1.17
C TYR A 178 16.72 -12.39 2.60
N ASP A 179 15.43 -12.63 2.84
CA ASP A 179 14.86 -12.55 4.18
C ASP A 179 14.79 -13.95 4.81
N PRO A 180 15.53 -14.21 5.90
CA PRO A 180 15.55 -15.53 6.53
C PRO A 180 14.22 -15.90 7.21
N ARG A 181 13.28 -14.96 7.39
CA ARG A 181 11.96 -15.24 7.94
C ARG A 181 11.09 -16.02 6.95
N PHE A 182 11.28 -15.80 5.65
CA PHE A 182 10.44 -16.36 4.60
C PHE A 182 10.94 -17.72 4.12
N LYS A 183 10.18 -18.75 4.47
CA LYS A 183 10.38 -20.12 3.98
C LYS A 183 10.05 -20.20 2.49
N PRO A 184 10.56 -21.20 1.73
CA PRO A 184 10.31 -21.29 0.29
C PRO A 184 8.84 -21.23 -0.14
N ASN A 185 7.91 -21.71 0.70
CA ASN A 185 6.46 -21.70 0.46
C ASN A 185 5.75 -20.44 1.01
N ASP A 186 6.50 -19.46 1.51
CA ASP A 186 6.01 -18.23 2.13
C ASP A 186 6.78 -17.02 1.59
N ARG A 187 7.08 -17.02 0.28
CA ARG A 187 7.81 -15.94 -0.41
C ARG A 187 6.93 -15.06 -1.28
N HIS A 188 5.68 -15.47 -1.47
CA HIS A 188 4.69 -14.64 -2.13
C HIS A 188 4.18 -13.61 -1.12
N LYS A 189 4.62 -12.36 -1.28
CA LYS A 189 4.41 -11.25 -0.31
C LYS A 189 3.90 -9.98 -0.97
N ALA A 190 3.60 -10.06 -2.27
CA ALA A 190 3.12 -8.96 -3.09
C ALA A 190 1.97 -9.48 -3.95
N HIS A 191 0.75 -9.24 -3.49
CA HIS A 191 -0.46 -9.78 -4.07
C HIS A 191 -1.04 -8.81 -5.09
N VAL A 192 -0.97 -9.14 -6.38
CA VAL A 192 -1.28 -8.22 -7.48
C VAL A 192 -2.67 -8.49 -8.04
N ILE A 193 -3.55 -7.48 -7.93
CA ILE A 193 -4.96 -7.60 -8.28
C ILE A 193 -5.31 -6.53 -9.35
N PRO A 194 -5.91 -6.89 -10.50
CA PRO A 194 -6.40 -5.91 -11.46
C PRO A 194 -7.41 -4.96 -10.83
N ALA A 195 -7.17 -3.65 -10.96
CA ALA A 195 -8.04 -2.66 -10.35
C ALA A 195 -9.39 -2.59 -11.07
N ARG A 196 -10.47 -2.61 -10.30
CA ARG A 196 -11.83 -2.39 -10.77
C ARG A 196 -12.44 -1.23 -10.01
N ASP A 197 -13.13 -0.32 -10.71
CA ASP A 197 -13.80 0.80 -10.07
C ASP A 197 -14.98 0.35 -9.18
N ALA A 198 -15.64 1.30 -8.51
CA ALA A 198 -16.76 1.01 -7.61
C ALA A 198 -17.96 0.30 -8.30
N SER A 199 -18.07 0.38 -9.63
CA SER A 199 -19.08 -0.34 -10.41
C SER A 199 -18.66 -1.78 -10.75
N GLY A 200 -17.38 -2.13 -10.55
CA GLY A 200 -16.77 -3.41 -10.92
C GLY A 200 -16.14 -3.42 -12.31
N LYS A 201 -16.09 -2.26 -12.99
CA LYS A 201 -15.48 -2.16 -14.32
C LYS A 201 -13.96 -2.12 -14.19
N LEU A 202 -13.28 -2.91 -15.02
CA LEU A 202 -11.82 -2.94 -15.08
C LEU A 202 -11.26 -1.54 -15.42
N ILE A 203 -10.26 -1.10 -14.65
CA ILE A 203 -9.46 0.08 -14.93
C ILE A 203 -8.22 -0.39 -15.71
N PRO A 204 -8.10 -0.09 -17.01
CA PRO A 204 -7.02 -0.64 -17.82
C PRO A 204 -5.63 -0.28 -17.29
N ASN A 205 -4.68 -1.23 -17.38
CA ASN A 205 -3.27 -1.04 -17.02
C ASN A 205 -3.07 -0.52 -15.58
N THR A 206 -3.97 -0.88 -14.67
CA THR A 206 -3.97 -0.45 -13.27
C THR A 206 -4.17 -1.65 -12.36
N TYR A 207 -3.36 -1.74 -11.32
CA TYR A 207 -3.35 -2.85 -10.37
C TYR A 207 -3.27 -2.32 -8.94
N LEU A 208 -3.89 -3.06 -8.05
CA LEU A 208 -3.80 -2.92 -6.60
C LEU A 208 -2.79 -3.95 -6.12
N ILE A 209 -1.94 -3.59 -5.17
CA ILE A 209 -0.98 -4.52 -4.57
C ILE A 209 -1.13 -4.47 -3.06
N GLY A 210 -1.48 -5.62 -2.48
CA GLY A 210 -1.35 -5.89 -1.05
C GLY A 210 0.05 -6.39 -0.75
N TRP A 211 0.70 -5.82 0.27
CA TRP A 211 2.06 -6.15 0.66
C TRP A 211 2.08 -6.71 2.08
N GLU A 212 2.87 -7.76 2.29
CA GLU A 212 3.03 -8.46 3.56
C GLU A 212 4.51 -8.43 4.00
N TYR A 213 4.78 -7.88 5.19
CA TYR A 213 6.10 -7.84 5.82
C TYR A 213 6.34 -8.98 6.81
N SER A 214 5.30 -9.75 7.12
CA SER A 214 5.32 -10.77 8.17
C SER A 214 4.95 -12.14 7.61
N THR A 215 4.62 -13.08 8.48
CA THR A 215 4.23 -14.45 8.15
C THR A 215 2.79 -14.75 8.55
N ASN A 216 2.02 -13.75 8.99
CA ASN A 216 0.60 -13.89 9.27
C ASN A 216 -0.22 -13.79 7.99
N ASN A 217 0.35 -13.25 6.91
CA ASN A 217 -0.21 -13.26 5.55
C ASN A 217 -1.58 -12.61 5.53
N ASP A 218 -1.69 -11.42 6.11
CA ASP A 218 -2.90 -10.61 6.04
C ASP A 218 -2.89 -9.62 4.86
N ASP A 219 -1.72 -9.44 4.22
CA ASP A 219 -1.51 -8.81 2.91
C ASP A 219 -1.93 -7.35 2.84
N GLN A 220 -2.12 -6.69 3.98
CA GLN A 220 -2.57 -5.29 4.05
C GLN A 220 -1.61 -4.34 4.75
N ASP A 221 -0.41 -4.79 5.12
CA ASP A 221 0.57 -3.94 5.82
C ASP A 221 0.80 -2.61 5.08
N VAL A 222 0.96 -2.73 3.76
CA VAL A 222 0.83 -1.59 2.85
C VAL A 222 -0.05 -2.02 1.70
N VAL A 223 -0.91 -1.12 1.27
CA VAL A 223 -1.71 -1.31 0.07
C VAL A 223 -1.37 -0.18 -0.89
N THR A 224 -1.07 -0.54 -2.13
CA THR A 224 -0.65 0.41 -3.16
C THR A 224 -1.47 0.28 -4.43
N LEU A 225 -1.47 1.34 -5.22
CA LEU A 225 -1.94 1.34 -6.59
C LEU A 225 -0.76 1.59 -7.53
N VAL A 226 -0.66 0.77 -8.57
CA VAL A 226 0.22 0.99 -9.71
C VAL A 226 -0.60 1.18 -10.98
N SER A 227 -0.28 2.18 -11.79
CA SER A 227 -0.96 2.41 -13.07
C SER A 227 -0.01 2.73 -14.22
N ASN A 228 -0.49 2.56 -15.45
CA ASN A 228 0.28 2.63 -16.69
C ASN A 228 1.31 1.49 -16.81
N VAL A 229 0.92 0.28 -16.38
CA VAL A 229 1.79 -0.90 -16.40
C VAL A 229 1.11 -2.11 -17.04
N LYS A 230 1.90 -3.03 -17.58
CA LYS A 230 1.48 -4.35 -18.04
C LYS A 230 2.37 -5.42 -17.39
N PRO A 231 1.81 -6.47 -16.79
CA PRO A 231 2.57 -7.62 -16.32
C PRO A 231 3.35 -8.29 -17.45
N VAL A 232 4.53 -8.82 -17.13
CA VAL A 232 5.36 -9.61 -18.04
C VAL A 232 5.99 -10.78 -17.29
N HIS A 233 6.24 -11.88 -17.99
CA HIS A 233 6.98 -13.04 -17.49
C HIS A 233 8.47 -12.94 -17.86
#